data_AF-A0A2H5AU69-F1
#
_entry.id   AF-A0A2H5AU69-F1
#
_cell.length_a   1.000
_cell.length_b   1.000
_cell.length_c   1.000
_cell.angle_alpha   90.00
_cell.angle_beta   90.00
_cell.angle_gamma   90.00
#
_symmetry.space_group_name_H-M   'P 1'
#
loop_
_entity.id
_entity.type
_entity.pdbx_description
1 polymer ?
#
loop_
_entity_poly.entity_id
_entity_poly.type
_entity_poly.pdbx_seq_one_letter_code
_entity_poly.pdbx_strand_id
1 'polypeptide(L)'
;MTAMTGMDDALWNEAVTAADYARNQDKYQGAVLEQYKLCVEMADRVSSRRNLTNTFFLTLNTAVVAALAAVSADSWAGTPVWSLVAGLLILLAQCLVWYVMMRSYRQLSAAKWAVIGAMERRLPAFAYSEAEWTHLGEGKDWRKYIRLTYAEQAVPVIAAVAYLVGFLAAVL
;
A
#
# COMPACT_ATOMS: atom_id res chain seq x y z
N MET A 1 -7.87 -7.43 -20.95
CA MET A 1 -8.87 -8.52 -21.03
C MET A 1 -8.25 -9.90 -20.82
N THR A 2 -7.04 -10.18 -21.33
CA THR A 2 -6.32 -11.47 -21.18
C THR A 2 -5.81 -11.81 -19.77
N ALA A 3 -5.60 -10.82 -18.88
CA ALA A 3 -5.19 -11.09 -17.49
C ALA A 3 -6.36 -11.51 -16.57
N MET A 4 -7.60 -11.22 -16.96
CA MET A 4 -8.79 -11.46 -16.14
C MET A 4 -9.31 -12.89 -16.25
N THR A 5 -9.16 -13.53 -17.42
CA THR A 5 -9.52 -14.94 -17.63
C THR A 5 -8.74 -15.86 -16.71
N GLY A 6 -7.43 -15.67 -16.54
CA GLY A 6 -6.63 -16.49 -15.63
C GLY A 6 -6.95 -16.29 -14.14
N MET A 7 -7.53 -15.14 -13.75
CA MET A 7 -7.96 -14.91 -12.36
C MET A 7 -9.24 -15.67 -12.04
N ASP A 8 -10.19 -15.74 -12.97
CA ASP A 8 -11.42 -16.49 -12.78
C ASP A 8 -11.14 -17.99 -12.62
N ASP A 9 -10.28 -18.53 -13.48
CA ASP A 9 -9.91 -19.95 -13.45
C ASP A 9 -9.21 -20.33 -12.12
N ALA A 10 -8.42 -19.42 -11.54
CA ALA A 10 -7.74 -19.64 -10.26
C ALA A 10 -8.60 -19.37 -9.02
N LEU A 11 -9.67 -18.57 -9.14
CA LEU A 11 -10.50 -18.16 -8.01
C LEU A 11 -11.52 -19.23 -7.61
N TRP A 12 -12.12 -19.91 -8.59
CA TRP A 12 -13.24 -20.80 -8.36
C TRP A 12 -12.78 -22.25 -8.26
N ASN A 13 -13.13 -22.92 -7.15
CA ASN A 13 -12.80 -24.32 -6.95
C ASN A 13 -13.68 -25.22 -7.84
N GLU A 14 -13.07 -25.93 -8.78
CA GLU A 14 -13.79 -26.87 -9.67
C GLU A 14 -14.30 -28.12 -8.93
N ALA A 15 -13.70 -28.49 -7.79
CA ALA A 15 -14.12 -29.64 -7.01
C ALA A 15 -15.34 -29.38 -6.11
N VAL A 16 -15.74 -28.10 -5.93
CA VAL A 16 -16.90 -27.70 -5.13
C VAL A 16 -17.74 -26.71 -5.90
N THR A 17 -18.85 -27.20 -6.42
CA THR A 17 -19.76 -26.48 -7.33
C THR A 17 -21.11 -26.22 -6.68
N ALA A 18 -21.96 -25.44 -7.35
CA ALA A 18 -23.34 -25.27 -6.93
C ALA A 18 -24.13 -26.59 -6.95
N ALA A 19 -23.70 -27.61 -7.72
CA ALA A 19 -24.35 -28.92 -7.78
C ALA A 19 -24.12 -29.73 -6.48
N ASP A 20 -22.99 -29.55 -5.80
CA ASP A 20 -22.74 -30.14 -4.48
C ASP A 20 -23.70 -29.57 -3.42
N TYR A 21 -24.26 -28.39 -3.71
CA TYR A 21 -25.30 -27.72 -2.94
C TYR A 21 -26.70 -27.87 -3.57
N ALA A 22 -26.93 -28.82 -4.49
CA ALA A 22 -28.17 -28.90 -5.28
C ALA A 22 -29.48 -28.86 -4.46
N ARG A 23 -29.46 -29.35 -3.22
CA ARG A 23 -30.63 -29.33 -2.31
C ARG A 23 -30.81 -28.01 -1.54
N ASN A 24 -29.79 -27.14 -1.52
CA ASN A 24 -29.72 -25.89 -0.77
C ASN A 24 -28.89 -24.84 -1.54
N GLN A 25 -29.34 -24.41 -2.72
CA GLN A 25 -28.65 -23.38 -3.52
C GLN A 25 -28.46 -22.05 -2.76
N ASP A 26 -29.38 -21.74 -1.86
CA ASP A 26 -29.29 -20.62 -0.91
C ASP A 26 -28.02 -20.68 -0.06
N LYS A 27 -27.61 -21.88 0.38
CA LYS A 27 -26.36 -22.07 1.14
C LYS A 27 -25.11 -21.84 0.30
N TYR A 28 -25.14 -22.18 -1.00
CA TYR A 28 -24.01 -21.88 -1.89
C TYR A 28 -23.83 -20.37 -2.06
N GLN A 29 -24.92 -19.66 -2.36
CA GLN A 29 -24.91 -18.20 -2.48
C GLN A 29 -24.52 -17.53 -1.15
N GLY A 30 -25.00 -18.07 -0.04
CA GLY A 30 -24.57 -17.66 1.31
C GLY A 30 -23.07 -17.82 1.53
N ALA A 31 -22.48 -18.95 1.11
CA ALA A 31 -21.04 -19.18 1.25
C ALA A 31 -20.20 -18.21 0.39
N VAL A 32 -20.62 -17.94 -0.86
CA VAL A 32 -19.98 -16.95 -1.74
C VAL A 32 -20.03 -15.56 -1.11
N LEU A 33 -21.20 -15.15 -0.62
CA LEU A 33 -21.38 -13.87 0.06
C LEU A 33 -20.52 -13.75 1.33
N GLU A 34 -20.40 -14.83 2.11
CA GLU A 34 -19.61 -14.83 3.33
C GLU A 34 -18.10 -14.73 3.03
N GLN A 35 -17.61 -15.48 2.04
CA GLN A 35 -16.23 -15.34 1.57
C GLN A 35 -15.96 -13.92 1.07
N TYR A 36 -16.90 -13.33 0.33
CA TYR A 36 -16.79 -11.96 -0.16
C TYR A 36 -16.65 -10.96 1.00
N LYS A 37 -17.52 -11.05 2.02
CA LYS A 37 -17.44 -10.19 3.21
C LYS A 37 -16.08 -10.31 3.91
N LEU A 38 -15.60 -11.53 4.13
CA LEU A 38 -14.28 -11.78 4.74
C LEU A 38 -13.15 -11.21 3.88
N CYS A 39 -13.21 -11.35 2.56
CA CYS A 39 -12.22 -10.78 1.65
C CYS A 39 -12.20 -9.25 1.71
N VAL A 40 -13.38 -8.61 1.70
CA VAL A 40 -13.52 -7.14 1.82
C VAL A 40 -12.98 -6.66 3.17
N GLU A 41 -13.37 -7.30 4.28
CA GLU A 41 -12.85 -6.95 5.61
C GLU A 41 -11.32 -7.09 5.68
N MET A 42 -10.78 -8.17 5.11
CA MET A 42 -9.33 -8.36 5.06
C MET A 42 -8.61 -7.35 4.15
N ALA A 43 -9.26 -6.89 3.07
CA ALA A 43 -8.71 -5.83 2.23
C ALA A 43 -8.65 -4.48 2.98
N ASP A 44 -9.70 -4.14 3.73
CA ASP A 44 -9.75 -2.95 4.58
C ASP A 44 -8.70 -3.00 5.70
N ARG A 45 -8.57 -4.15 6.40
CA ARG A 45 -7.53 -4.35 7.43
C ARG A 45 -6.12 -4.14 6.89
N VAL A 46 -5.83 -4.52 5.63
CA VAL A 46 -4.53 -4.22 5.00
C VAL A 46 -4.34 -2.72 4.78
N SER A 47 -5.38 -1.99 4.38
CA SER A 47 -5.35 -0.54 4.27
C SER A 47 -5.02 0.13 5.62
N SER A 48 -5.65 -0.31 6.70
CA SER A 48 -5.36 0.15 8.05
C SER A 48 -3.92 -0.13 8.48
N ARG A 49 -3.40 -1.34 8.22
CA ARG A 49 -1.99 -1.70 8.49
C ARG A 49 -1.00 -0.84 7.70
N ARG A 50 -1.33 -0.49 6.45
CA ARG A 50 -0.53 0.42 5.61
C ARG A 50 -0.43 1.80 6.25
N ASN A 51 -1.55 2.35 6.72
CA ASN A 51 -1.57 3.65 7.39
C ASN A 51 -0.74 3.64 8.68
N LEU A 52 -0.89 2.61 9.52
CA LEU A 52 -0.06 2.44 10.72
C LEU A 52 1.44 2.36 10.39
N THR A 53 1.80 1.61 9.34
CA THR A 53 3.19 1.51 8.89
C THR A 53 3.72 2.86 8.41
N ASN A 54 2.90 3.63 7.71
CA ASN A 54 3.25 4.98 7.27
C ASN A 54 3.57 5.91 8.45
N THR A 55 2.67 5.94 9.44
CA THR A 55 2.85 6.74 10.65
C THR A 55 4.07 6.30 11.44
N PHE A 56 4.33 5.00 11.55
CA PHE A 56 5.53 4.47 12.19
C PHE A 56 6.81 5.03 11.54
N PHE A 57 6.94 4.93 10.21
CA PHE A 57 8.12 5.41 9.52
C PHE A 57 8.26 6.93 9.58
N LEU A 58 7.16 7.68 9.51
CA LEU A 58 7.18 9.13 9.66
C LEU A 58 7.71 9.54 11.03
N THR A 59 7.21 8.92 12.10
CA THR A 59 7.66 9.15 13.48
C THR A 59 9.12 8.77 13.65
N LEU A 60 9.52 7.58 13.18
CA LEU A 60 10.91 7.13 13.25
C LEU A 60 11.83 8.09 12.50
N ASN A 61 11.44 8.54 11.30
CA ASN A 61 12.23 9.45 10.48
C ASN A 61 12.40 10.80 11.16
N THR A 62 11.33 11.36 11.70
CA THR A 62 11.36 12.62 12.45
C THR A 62 12.23 12.49 13.71
N ALA A 63 12.13 11.38 14.43
CA ALA A 63 12.93 11.13 15.63
C ALA A 63 14.43 11.03 15.32
N VAL A 64 14.82 10.32 14.25
CA VAL A 64 16.22 10.23 13.82
C VAL A 64 16.75 11.60 13.41
N VAL A 65 15.99 12.37 12.64
CA VAL A 65 16.39 13.74 12.26
C VAL A 65 16.55 14.64 13.48
N ALA A 66 15.60 14.61 14.42
CA ALA A 66 15.68 15.41 15.64
C ALA A 66 16.90 15.02 16.51
N ALA A 67 17.18 13.71 16.62
CA ALA A 67 18.35 13.22 17.34
C ALA A 67 19.66 13.67 16.68
N LEU A 68 19.77 13.57 15.35
CA LEU A 68 20.94 14.05 14.61
C LEU A 68 21.12 15.56 14.79
N ALA A 69 20.04 16.35 14.65
CA ALA A 69 20.06 17.78 14.85
C ALA A 69 20.53 18.17 16.27
N ALA A 70 20.04 17.46 17.31
CA ALA A 70 20.41 17.70 18.70
C ALA A 70 21.90 17.41 18.97
N VAL A 71 22.45 16.32 18.39
CA VAL A 71 23.87 15.97 18.55
C VAL A 71 24.79 16.96 17.82
N SER A 72 24.29 17.58 16.75
CA SER A 72 25.04 18.52 15.91
C SER A 72 24.91 19.99 16.29
N ALA A 73 24.27 20.30 17.43
CA ALA A 73 23.87 21.66 17.79
C ALA A 73 25.04 22.66 17.90
N ASP A 74 26.24 22.20 18.29
CA ASP A 74 27.38 23.08 18.54
C ASP A 74 28.25 23.37 17.30
N SER A 75 28.39 22.42 16.36
CA SER A 75 28.90 22.71 15.00
C SER A 75 28.81 21.47 14.11
N TRP A 76 28.33 21.65 12.88
CA TRP A 76 28.46 20.64 11.82
C TRP A 76 29.86 20.64 11.20
N ALA A 77 30.54 21.80 11.21
CA ALA A 77 31.82 22.05 10.54
C ALA A 77 33.01 21.25 11.11
N GLY A 78 32.90 20.71 12.34
CA GLY A 78 33.91 19.84 12.95
C GLY A 78 33.62 18.33 12.83
N THR A 79 32.49 17.94 12.24
CA THR A 79 32.10 16.53 12.16
C THR A 79 32.90 15.83 11.06
N PRO A 80 33.56 14.69 11.34
CA PRO A 80 34.26 13.93 10.30
C PRO A 80 33.32 13.54 9.16
N VAL A 81 33.75 13.74 7.91
CA VAL A 81 32.96 13.43 6.71
C VAL A 81 32.43 11.99 6.73
N TRP A 82 33.22 11.03 7.23
CA TRP A 82 32.80 9.64 7.38
C TRP A 82 31.59 9.44 8.30
N SER A 83 31.48 10.25 9.37
CA SER A 83 30.32 10.23 10.27
C SER A 83 29.07 10.78 9.58
N LEU A 84 29.22 11.85 8.77
CA LEU A 84 28.13 12.40 7.96
C LEU A 84 27.65 11.38 6.90
N VAL A 85 28.59 10.70 6.25
CA VAL A 85 28.28 9.63 5.28
C VAL A 85 27.53 8.48 5.96
N ALA A 86 27.98 8.04 7.14
CA ALA A 86 27.31 6.98 7.89
C ALA A 86 25.86 7.38 8.27
N GLY A 87 25.66 8.61 8.75
CA GLY A 87 24.33 9.14 9.06
C GLY A 87 23.42 9.22 7.83
N LEU A 88 23.95 9.71 6.71
CA LEU A 88 23.22 9.74 5.44
C LEU A 88 22.80 8.34 4.99
N LEU A 89 23.70 7.36 5.06
CA LEU A 89 23.40 5.99 4.66
C LEU A 89 22.28 5.38 5.51
N ILE A 90 22.26 5.63 6.82
CA ILE A 90 21.19 5.18 7.72
C ILE A 90 19.84 5.79 7.31
N LEU A 91 19.81 7.11 7.09
CA LEU A 91 18.61 7.83 6.67
C LEU A 91 18.09 7.34 5.30
N LEU A 92 18.98 7.16 4.31
CA LEU A 92 18.62 6.66 2.99
C LEU A 92 18.14 5.22 3.03
N ALA A 93 18.78 4.36 3.84
CA ALA A 93 18.34 2.98 4.03
C ALA A 93 16.92 2.94 4.64
N GLN A 94 16.63 3.80 5.62
CA GLN A 94 15.30 3.92 6.19
C GLN A 94 14.26 4.37 5.16
N CYS A 95 14.58 5.38 4.34
CA CYS A 95 13.71 5.83 3.24
C CYS A 95 13.45 4.70 2.23
N LEU A 96 14.47 3.92 1.87
CA LEU A 96 14.34 2.79 0.97
C LEU A 96 13.42 1.71 1.53
N VAL A 97 13.62 1.30 2.78
CA VAL A 97 12.77 0.30 3.44
C VAL A 97 11.33 0.79 3.51
N TRP A 98 11.11 2.05 3.89
CA TRP A 98 9.78 2.65 3.91
C TRP A 98 9.11 2.61 2.53
N TYR A 99 9.82 3.02 1.48
CA TYR A 99 9.31 3.00 0.11
C TYR A 99 8.96 1.58 -0.35
N VAL A 100 9.84 0.61 -0.12
CA VAL A 100 9.62 -0.80 -0.49
C VAL A 100 8.40 -1.37 0.23
N MET A 101 8.25 -1.08 1.53
CA MET A 101 7.11 -1.55 2.31
C MET A 101 5.79 -0.95 1.77
N MET A 102 5.77 0.34 1.46
CA MET A 102 4.60 1.01 0.89
C MET A 102 4.26 0.48 -0.51
N ARG A 103 5.27 0.14 -1.32
CA ARG A 103 5.09 -0.52 -2.62
C ARG A 103 4.48 -1.92 -2.48
N SER A 104 4.95 -2.71 -1.50
CA SER A 104 4.42 -4.03 -1.22
C SER A 104 2.95 -3.99 -0.83
N TYR A 105 2.58 -3.08 0.08
CA TYR A 105 1.17 -2.88 0.46
C TYR A 105 0.29 -2.50 -0.72
N ARG A 106 0.76 -1.62 -1.62
CA ARG A 106 0.03 -1.27 -2.84
C ARG A 106 -0.25 -2.49 -3.71
N GLN A 107 0.77 -3.31 -3.95
CA GLN A 107 0.65 -4.51 -4.79
C GLN A 107 -0.32 -5.52 -4.18
N LEU A 108 -0.21 -5.75 -2.86
CA LEU A 108 -1.10 -6.64 -2.14
C LEU A 108 -2.55 -6.16 -2.16
N SER A 109 -2.78 -4.86 -1.90
CA SER A 109 -4.12 -4.28 -1.97
C SER A 109 -4.70 -4.39 -3.38
N ALA A 110 -3.92 -4.11 -4.43
CA ALA A 110 -4.38 -4.26 -5.81
C ALA A 110 -4.81 -5.70 -6.13
N ALA A 111 -4.03 -6.70 -5.70
CA ALA A 111 -4.38 -8.10 -5.88
C ALA A 111 -5.67 -8.49 -5.12
N LYS A 112 -5.83 -8.03 -3.87
CA LYS A 112 -7.03 -8.29 -3.07
C LYS A 112 -8.29 -7.68 -3.70
N TRP A 113 -8.22 -6.45 -4.18
CA TRP A 113 -9.35 -5.78 -4.83
C TRP A 113 -9.72 -6.43 -6.17
N ALA A 114 -8.73 -6.96 -6.91
CA ALA A 114 -9.00 -7.73 -8.12
C ALA A 114 -9.79 -9.02 -7.83
N VAL A 115 -9.41 -9.75 -6.77
CA VAL A 115 -10.17 -10.93 -6.32
C VAL A 115 -11.59 -10.55 -5.88
N ILE A 116 -11.75 -9.47 -5.11
CA ILE A 116 -13.07 -8.97 -4.68
C ILE A 116 -13.95 -8.65 -5.89
N GLY A 117 -13.42 -7.94 -6.90
CA GLY A 117 -14.17 -7.64 -8.12
C GLY A 117 -14.54 -8.88 -8.92
N ALA A 118 -13.67 -9.90 -8.96
CA ALA A 118 -14.00 -11.17 -9.57
C ALA A 118 -15.13 -11.90 -8.82
N MET A 119 -15.18 -11.82 -7.49
CA MET A 119 -16.26 -12.36 -6.68
C MET A 119 -17.59 -11.63 -6.88
N GLU A 120 -17.57 -10.30 -7.06
CA GLU A 120 -18.79 -9.50 -7.29
C GLU A 120 -19.57 -9.96 -8.54
N ARG A 121 -18.92 -10.60 -9.52
CA ARG A 121 -19.62 -11.19 -10.69
C ARG A 121 -20.64 -12.27 -10.36
N ARG A 122 -20.56 -12.88 -9.18
CA ARG A 122 -21.55 -13.85 -8.69
C ARG A 122 -22.54 -13.23 -7.70
N LEU A 123 -22.41 -11.94 -7.40
CA LEU A 123 -23.30 -11.21 -6.49
C LEU A 123 -24.26 -10.32 -7.29
N PRO A 124 -25.38 -9.90 -6.69
CA PRO A 124 -26.37 -9.06 -7.39
C PRO A 124 -25.87 -7.65 -7.75
N ALA A 125 -24.78 -7.17 -7.14
CA ALA A 125 -24.29 -5.82 -7.33
C ALA A 125 -22.75 -5.77 -7.36
N PHE A 126 -22.22 -4.94 -8.27
CA PHE A 126 -20.81 -4.58 -8.38
C PHE A 126 -20.49 -3.34 -7.55
N ALA A 127 -20.68 -3.43 -6.23
CA ALA A 127 -20.63 -2.28 -5.34
C ALA A 127 -19.27 -1.55 -5.40
N TYR A 128 -18.17 -2.29 -5.32
CA TYR A 128 -16.83 -1.70 -5.31
C TYR A 128 -16.16 -1.73 -6.68
N SER A 129 -16.25 -2.85 -7.41
CA SER A 129 -15.47 -3.03 -8.64
C SER A 129 -15.96 -2.18 -9.81
N GLU A 130 -17.27 -1.91 -9.90
CA GLU A 130 -17.83 -1.02 -10.91
C GLU A 130 -18.40 0.26 -10.32
N ALA A 131 -19.36 0.20 -9.39
CA ALA A 131 -20.10 1.38 -8.97
C ALA A 131 -19.20 2.43 -8.30
N GLU A 132 -18.44 2.05 -7.27
CA GLU A 132 -17.47 2.96 -6.63
C GLU A 132 -16.35 3.36 -7.59
N TRP A 133 -15.72 2.40 -8.25
CA TRP A 133 -14.56 2.66 -9.11
C TRP A 133 -14.88 3.58 -10.30
N THR A 134 -16.04 3.41 -10.93
CA THR A 134 -16.52 4.27 -12.02
C THR A 134 -16.86 5.65 -11.50
N HIS A 135 -17.48 5.75 -10.33
CA HIS A 135 -17.79 7.04 -9.70
C HIS A 135 -16.51 7.84 -9.38
N LEU A 136 -15.45 7.15 -8.95
CA LEU A 136 -14.12 7.72 -8.73
C LEU A 136 -13.35 8.03 -10.03
N GLY A 137 -13.97 7.83 -11.20
CA GLY A 137 -13.39 8.15 -12.50
C GLY A 137 -12.34 7.15 -12.98
N GLU A 138 -12.39 5.91 -12.50
CA GLU A 138 -11.56 4.78 -12.94
C GLU A 138 -10.04 5.05 -12.87
N GLY A 139 -9.63 6.00 -12.02
CA GLY A 139 -8.24 6.46 -11.94
C GLY A 139 -7.74 7.26 -13.14
N LYS A 140 -8.64 7.68 -14.05
CA LYS A 140 -8.34 8.53 -15.22
C LYS A 140 -8.41 10.02 -14.88
N ASP A 141 -9.26 10.39 -13.92
CA ASP A 141 -9.48 11.78 -13.54
C ASP A 141 -8.88 12.08 -12.15
N TRP A 142 -7.73 12.75 -12.16
CA TRP A 142 -7.02 13.13 -10.93
C TRP A 142 -7.81 14.10 -10.05
N ARG A 143 -8.78 14.84 -10.61
CA ARG A 143 -9.64 15.78 -9.86
C ARG A 143 -10.71 15.05 -9.06
N LYS A 144 -11.12 13.85 -9.52
CA LYS A 144 -12.11 13.02 -8.84
C LYS A 144 -11.48 12.16 -7.75
N TYR A 145 -10.32 11.57 -8.03
CA TYR A 145 -9.67 10.69 -7.09
C TYR A 145 -8.14 10.73 -7.19
N ILE A 146 -7.51 11.24 -6.13
CA ILE A 146 -6.07 11.12 -5.93
C ILE A 146 -5.82 9.86 -5.11
N ARG A 147 -5.17 8.88 -5.73
CA ARG A 147 -4.74 7.65 -5.06
C ARG A 147 -3.73 7.99 -3.96
N LEU A 148 -4.17 7.92 -2.71
CA LEU A 148 -3.38 8.21 -1.51
C LEU A 148 -2.03 7.48 -1.50
N THR A 149 -1.97 6.28 -2.06
CA THR A 149 -0.74 5.48 -2.14
C THR A 149 0.39 6.12 -2.91
N TYR A 150 0.12 7.00 -3.89
CA TYR A 150 1.18 7.75 -4.57
C TYR A 150 1.75 8.84 -3.66
N ALA A 151 0.89 9.54 -2.92
CA ALA A 151 1.33 10.54 -1.96
C ALA A 151 2.18 9.88 -0.84
N GLU A 152 1.71 8.77 -0.28
CA GLU A 152 2.43 7.99 0.74
C GLU A 152 3.82 7.51 0.26
N GLN A 153 3.95 7.13 -1.02
CA GLN A 153 5.24 6.73 -1.60
C GLN A 153 6.16 7.91 -1.94
N ALA A 154 5.60 9.09 -2.16
CA ALA A 154 6.39 10.29 -2.42
C ALA A 154 7.12 10.79 -1.16
N VAL A 155 6.53 10.62 0.03
CA VAL A 155 7.12 11.07 1.30
C VAL A 155 8.56 10.58 1.53
N PRO A 156 8.88 9.27 1.48
CA PRO A 156 10.25 8.80 1.67
C PRO A 156 11.21 9.30 0.58
N VAL A 157 10.73 9.53 -0.65
CA VAL A 157 11.55 10.06 -1.75
C VAL A 157 11.91 11.53 -1.49
N ILE A 158 10.93 12.34 -1.10
CA ILE A 158 11.14 13.75 -0.74
C ILE A 158 12.12 13.86 0.43
N ALA A 159 11.96 13.01 1.47
CA ALA A 159 12.88 12.96 2.59
C ALA A 159 14.30 12.59 2.15
N ALA A 160 14.46 11.56 1.31
CA ALA A 160 15.76 11.16 0.78
C ALA A 160 16.46 12.27 -0.01
N VAL A 161 15.72 12.99 -0.87
CA VAL A 161 16.24 14.16 -1.61
C VAL A 161 16.67 15.27 -0.64
N ALA A 162 15.87 15.57 0.39
CA ALA A 162 16.22 16.56 1.39
C ALA A 162 17.52 16.19 2.14
N TYR A 163 17.71 14.92 2.50
CA TYR A 163 18.93 14.45 3.15
C TYR A 163 20.16 14.55 2.25
N LEU A 164 20.03 14.25 0.96
CA LEU A 164 21.10 14.42 -0.02
C LEU A 164 21.51 15.89 -0.15
N VAL A 165 20.53 16.80 -0.27
CA VAL A 165 20.79 18.24 -0.34
C VAL A 165 21.46 18.75 0.94
N GLY A 166 20.96 18.33 2.11
CA GLY A 166 21.55 18.71 3.41
C GLY A 166 22.98 18.22 3.58
N PHE A 167 23.27 16.98 3.16
CA PHE A 167 24.63 16.44 3.17
C PHE A 167 25.58 17.22 2.26
N LEU A 168 25.15 17.53 1.03
CA LEU A 168 25.95 18.33 0.10
C LEU A 168 26.25 19.72 0.67
N ALA A 169 25.27 20.37 1.29
CA ALA A 169 25.45 21.68 1.93
C ALA A 169 26.37 21.64 3.16
N ALA A 170 26.52 20.49 3.81
CA ALA A 170 27.40 20.33 4.98
C ALA A 170 28.85 19.99 4.61
N VAL A 171 29.09 19.44 3.42
CA VAL A 171 30.41 18.98 2.96
C VAL A 171 31.08 19.94 1.97
N LEU A 172 30.30 20.72 1.21
CA LEU A 172 30.78 21.78 0.32
C LEU A 172 30.97 23.10 1.07
#